data_AF-A0AA96XDG4-F1
#
_entry.id   AF-A0AA96XDG4-F1
#
_cell.length_a   1.000
_cell.length_b   1.000
_cell.length_c   1.000
_cell.angle_alpha   90.00
_cell.angle_beta   90.00
_cell.angle_gamma   90.00
#
_symmetry.space_group_name_H-M   'P 1'
#
loop_
_entity.id
_entity.type
_entity.pdbx_description
1 polymer ?
#
loop_
_entity_poly.entity_id
_entity_poly.type
_entity_poly.pdbx_seq_one_letter_code
_entity_poly.pdbx_strand_id
1 'polypeptide(L)'
;MERLAARRLSFLLVKERSLDDCRFATSLEFLLTWKLKTGCCPDVMWCDGVEFEDIHIAGKRAIRFSGSVRIGPEGADNIFQVPLEAHIELKPSGKKFKTYHFRVNFGGCYFDLKRP
;
A
#
# COMPACT_ATOMS: atom_id res chain seq x y z
N MET A 1 -8.40 -8.60 -0.37
CA MET A 1 -7.44 -7.51 -0.15
C MET A 1 -6.16 -7.75 -0.96
N GLU A 2 -5.14 -8.43 -0.44
CA GLU A 2 -3.84 -8.64 -1.10
C GLU A 2 -3.92 -9.19 -2.53
N ARG A 3 -4.78 -10.20 -2.76
CA ARG A 3 -4.92 -10.83 -4.08
C ARG A 3 -5.44 -9.86 -5.15
N LEU A 4 -6.29 -8.91 -4.77
CA LEU A 4 -6.83 -7.90 -5.68
C LEU A 4 -5.75 -6.90 -6.06
N ALA A 5 -5.06 -6.34 -5.06
CA ALA A 5 -3.93 -5.44 -5.27
C ALA A 5 -2.82 -6.09 -6.12
N ALA A 6 -2.48 -7.36 -5.83
CA ALA A 6 -1.46 -8.09 -6.58
C ALA A 6 -1.86 -8.30 -8.05
N ARG A 7 -3.10 -8.72 -8.30
CA ARG A 7 -3.60 -8.90 -9.67
C ARG A 7 -3.66 -7.58 -10.42
N ARG A 8 -4.05 -6.48 -9.76
CA ARG A 8 -4.11 -5.17 -10.39
C ARG A 8 -2.71 -4.69 -10.76
N LEU A 9 -1.74 -4.76 -9.84
CA LEU A 9 -0.35 -4.45 -10.13
C LEU A 9 0.20 -5.30 -11.27
N SER A 10 -0.06 -6.62 -11.26
CA SER A 10 0.37 -7.50 -12.35
C SER A 10 -0.21 -7.10 -13.70
N PHE A 11 -1.47 -6.65 -13.73
CA PHE A 11 -2.10 -6.15 -14.94
C PHE A 11 -1.43 -4.87 -15.44
N LEU A 12 -1.16 -3.91 -14.55
CA LEU A 12 -0.53 -2.64 -14.91
C LEU A 12 0.88 -2.87 -15.47
N LEU A 13 1.68 -3.73 -14.83
CA LEU A 13 3.02 -4.08 -15.29
C LEU A 13 3.01 -4.82 -16.63
N VAL A 14 2.12 -5.80 -16.83
CA VAL A 14 2.06 -6.59 -18.08
C VAL A 14 1.52 -5.77 -19.25
N LYS A 15 0.66 -4.78 -18.98
CA LYS A 15 0.06 -3.92 -20.00
C LYS A 15 0.79 -2.58 -20.16
N GLU A 16 1.91 -2.40 -19.47
CA GLU A 16 2.70 -1.16 -19.48
C GLU A 16 1.83 0.09 -19.30
N ARG A 17 0.82 -0.01 -18.42
CA ARG A 17 -0.06 1.11 -18.11
C ARG A 17 0.55 1.98 -17.03
N SER A 18 0.04 3.21 -16.92
CA SER A 18 0.34 4.08 -15.78
C SER A 18 0.16 3.32 -14.47
N LEU A 19 1.16 3.42 -13.60
CA LEU A 19 1.11 2.88 -12.25
C LEU A 19 0.31 3.76 -11.30
N ASP A 20 0.09 5.03 -11.68
CA ASP A 20 -0.88 5.93 -11.06
C ASP A 20 -2.31 5.53 -11.52
N ASP A 21 -2.82 4.47 -10.89
CA ASP A 21 -4.11 3.87 -11.20
C ASP A 21 -5.01 3.88 -9.96
N CYS A 22 -6.17 4.54 -10.08
CA CYS A 22 -7.13 4.68 -8.97
C CYS A 22 -7.57 3.33 -8.39
N ARG A 23 -7.71 2.28 -9.22
CA ARG A 23 -8.13 0.96 -8.74
C ARG A 23 -7.01 0.25 -7.97
N PHE A 24 -5.76 0.53 -8.31
CA PHE A 24 -4.61 0.07 -7.56
C PHE A 24 -4.53 0.80 -6.23
N ALA A 25 -4.67 2.13 -6.22
CA ALA A 25 -4.76 2.93 -5.00
C ALA A 25 -5.85 2.40 -4.04
N THR A 26 -7.08 2.22 -4.51
CA THR A 26 -8.18 1.64 -3.72
C THR A 26 -7.86 0.22 -3.24
N SER A 27 -7.20 -0.61 -4.06
CA SER A 27 -6.80 -1.95 -3.64
C SER A 27 -5.74 -1.92 -2.53
N LEU A 28 -4.84 -0.93 -2.55
CA LEU A 28 -3.85 -0.69 -1.51
C LEU A 28 -4.49 -0.12 -0.25
N GLU A 29 -5.43 0.81 -0.36
CA GLU A 29 -6.20 1.35 0.77
C GLU A 29 -6.81 0.22 1.59
N PHE A 30 -7.55 -0.68 0.93
CA PHE A 30 -8.12 -1.85 1.59
C PHE A 30 -7.06 -2.74 2.24
N LEU A 31 -5.92 -2.97 1.58
CA LEU A 31 -4.82 -3.74 2.15
C LEU A 31 -4.22 -3.06 3.40
N LEU A 32 -3.97 -1.76 3.32
CA LEU A 32 -3.41 -0.96 4.41
C LEU A 32 -4.38 -0.91 5.58
N THR A 33 -5.69 -0.69 5.36
CA THR A 33 -6.72 -0.80 6.41
C THR A 33 -6.62 -2.13 7.13
N TRP A 34 -6.59 -3.25 6.40
CA TRP A 34 -6.47 -4.56 7.03
C TRP A 34 -5.18 -4.72 7.83
N LYS A 35 -4.05 -4.19 7.31
CA LYS A 35 -2.75 -4.26 7.97
C LYS A 35 -2.59 -3.36 9.18
N LEU A 36 -3.20 -2.18 9.15
CA LEU A 36 -3.22 -1.25 10.27
C LEU A 36 -4.09 -1.81 11.41
N LYS A 37 -5.24 -2.43 11.09
CA LYS A 37 -6.11 -3.08 12.07
C LYS A 37 -5.51 -4.34 12.71
N THR A 38 -4.72 -5.11 11.96
CA THR A 38 -4.17 -6.40 12.42
C THR A 38 -2.69 -6.33 12.80
N GLY A 39 -2.06 -5.17 12.62
CA GLY A 39 -0.63 -4.95 12.74
C GLY A 39 -0.22 -4.22 14.01
N CYS A 40 0.99 -3.64 13.97
CA CYS A 40 1.71 -3.08 15.11
C CYS A 40 1.19 -1.72 15.62
N CYS A 41 0.00 -1.28 15.19
CA CYS A 41 -0.56 -0.01 15.65
C CYS A 41 -1.31 -0.20 16.98
N PRO A 42 -1.07 0.65 18.00
CA PRO A 42 -1.71 0.53 19.31
C PRO A 42 -3.22 0.80 19.25
N ASP A 43 -3.66 1.69 18.36
CA ASP A 43 -5.06 1.93 18.07
C ASP A 43 -5.43 1.21 16.76
N VAL A 44 -6.64 0.66 16.69
CA VAL A 44 -7.18 0.05 15.46
C VAL A 44 -7.34 1.15 14.42
N MET A 45 -6.32 1.33 13.60
CA MET A 45 -6.27 2.37 12.56
C MET A 45 -6.92 1.85 11.27
N TRP A 46 -7.56 2.74 10.53
CA TRP A 46 -8.05 2.50 9.17
C TRP A 46 -7.38 3.45 8.18
N CYS A 47 -7.42 3.08 6.90
CA CYS A 47 -6.90 3.87 5.79
C CYS A 47 -8.06 4.29 4.88
N ASP A 48 -8.13 5.59 4.57
CA ASP A 48 -9.14 6.25 3.73
C ASP A 48 -8.55 6.74 2.40
N GLY A 49 -7.45 6.14 1.94
CA GLY A 49 -6.94 6.36 0.60
C GLY A 49 -5.43 6.40 0.53
N VAL A 50 -4.94 6.17 -0.69
CA VAL A 50 -3.51 6.16 -1.03
C VAL A 50 -3.32 7.08 -2.22
N GLU A 51 -2.37 7.99 -2.10
CA GLU A 51 -1.95 8.89 -3.16
C GLU A 51 -0.51 8.58 -3.54
N PHE A 52 -0.22 8.51 -4.84
CA PHE A 52 1.11 8.27 -5.36
C PHE A 52 1.77 9.60 -5.72
N GLU A 53 2.96 9.89 -5.18
CA GLU A 53 3.76 11.05 -5.56
C GLU A 53 4.84 10.67 -6.58
N ASP A 54 5.55 9.56 -6.31
CA ASP A 54 6.46 8.93 -7.27
C ASP A 54 6.22 7.43 -7.25
N ILE A 55 6.13 6.81 -8.43
CA ILE A 55 5.96 5.37 -8.57
C ILE A 55 6.76 4.87 -9.77
N HIS A 56 7.69 3.95 -9.51
CA HIS A 56 8.59 3.45 -10.53
C HIS A 56 8.76 1.93 -10.45
N ILE A 57 9.08 1.35 -11.61
CA ILE A 57 9.35 -0.09 -11.74
C ILE A 57 10.76 -0.35 -11.21
N ALA A 58 10.85 -1.08 -10.09
CA ALA A 58 12.12 -1.47 -9.47
C ALA A 58 12.65 -2.82 -10.02
N GLY A 59 11.87 -3.49 -10.86
CA GLY A 59 12.24 -4.72 -11.55
C GLY A 59 11.06 -5.32 -12.29
N LYS A 60 11.25 -6.43 -13.03
CA LYS A 60 10.22 -7.02 -13.90
C LYS A 60 8.86 -7.28 -13.23
N ARG A 61 8.86 -7.46 -11.91
CA ARG A 61 7.68 -7.77 -11.09
C ARG A 61 7.68 -6.97 -9.78
N ALA A 62 8.41 -5.86 -9.74
CA ALA A 62 8.60 -5.07 -8.54
C ALA A 62 8.37 -3.59 -8.81
N ILE A 63 7.76 -2.91 -7.86
CA ILE A 63 7.60 -1.46 -7.86
C ILE A 63 8.08 -0.89 -6.54
N ARG A 64 8.57 0.34 -6.60
CA ARG A 64 8.76 1.21 -5.45
C ARG A 64 7.94 2.46 -5.65
N PHE A 65 7.37 2.98 -4.57
CA PHE A 65 6.67 4.24 -4.62
C PHE A 65 6.81 5.02 -3.31
N SER A 66 6.73 6.34 -3.42
CA SER A 66 6.50 7.26 -2.33
C SER A 66 5.17 7.97 -2.55
N GLY A 67 4.56 8.42 -1.47
CA GLY A 67 3.35 9.21 -1.53
C GLY A 67 2.76 9.44 -0.16
N SER A 68 1.44 9.52 -0.10
CA SER A 68 0.73 9.75 1.14
C SER A 68 -0.41 8.76 1.34
N VAL A 69 -0.76 8.53 2.60
CA VAL A 69 -1.91 7.73 3.01
C VAL A 69 -2.73 8.52 4.02
N ARG A 70 -4.06 8.46 3.90
CA ARG A 70 -4.97 9.05 4.89
C ARG A 70 -5.32 7.98 5.90
N ILE A 71 -4.93 8.15 7.16
CA ILE A 71 -5.21 7.18 8.24
C ILE A 71 -5.84 7.83 9.45
N GLY A 72 -6.63 7.09 10.20
CA GLY A 72 -7.21 7.56 11.45
C GLY A 72 -7.62 6.40 12.36
N PRO A 73 -7.91 6.65 13.64
CA PRO A 73 -8.49 5.64 14.52
C PRO A 73 -9.89 5.26 14.02
N GLU A 74 -10.26 3.99 14.15
CA GLU A 74 -11.61 3.54 13.85
C GLU A 74 -12.62 4.18 14.84
N GLY A 75 -13.68 4.78 14.31
CA GLY A 75 -14.72 5.44 15.12
C GLY A 75 -14.39 6.88 15.55
N ALA A 76 -13.28 7.45 15.08
CA ALA A 76 -12.95 8.87 15.25
C ALA A 76 -12.96 9.60 13.90
N ASP A 77 -13.39 10.86 13.90
CA ASP A 77 -13.39 11.71 12.70
C ASP A 77 -11.99 12.25 12.33
N ASN A 78 -11.00 11.98 13.18
CA ASN A 78 -9.63 12.46 12.99
C ASN A 78 -8.90 11.59 11.95
N ILE A 79 -8.87 12.07 10.71
CA ILE A 79 -8.07 11.50 9.61
C ILE A 79 -6.83 12.37 9.40
N PHE A 80 -5.67 11.72 9.34
CA PHE A 80 -4.38 12.35 9.14
C PHE A 80 -3.79 11.88 7.82
N GLN A 81 -3.39 12.82 6.98
CA GLN A 81 -2.57 12.54 5.81
C GLN A 81 -1.12 12.40 6.26
N VAL A 82 -0.51 11.25 5.96
CA VAL A 82 0.85 10.93 6.40
C VAL A 82 1.70 10.35 5.29
N PRO A 83 3.03 10.54 5.34
CA PRO A 83 3.94 9.97 4.34
C PRO A 83 3.91 8.45 4.34
N LEU A 84 3.98 7.89 3.13
CA LEU A 84 4.04 6.46 2.85
C LEU A 84 5.19 6.18 1.87
N GLU A 85 6.08 5.28 2.26
CA GLU A 85 7.06 4.65 1.36
C GLU A 85 6.72 3.18 1.19
N ALA A 86 6.91 2.65 -0.01
CA ALA A 86 6.59 1.26 -0.27
C ALA A 86 7.52 0.58 -1.27
N HIS A 87 7.74 -0.71 -1.04
CA HIS A 87 8.36 -1.62 -1.99
C HIS A 87 7.52 -2.90 -2.07
N ILE A 88 7.11 -3.28 -3.29
CA ILE A 88 6.22 -4.42 -3.53
C ILE A 88 6.84 -5.32 -4.60
N GLU A 89 6.88 -6.63 -4.35
CA GLU A 89 7.30 -7.63 -5.33
C GLU A 89 6.18 -8.66 -5.54
N LEU A 90 5.88 -9.00 -6.80
CA LEU A 90 4.93 -10.04 -7.16
C LEU A 90 5.60 -11.41 -7.30
N LYS A 91 4.87 -12.47 -6.94
CA LYS A 91 5.23 -13.84 -7.33
C LYS A 91 5.19 -13.98 -8.86
N PRO A 92 5.89 -14.98 -9.43
CA PRO A 92 5.91 -15.17 -10.88
C PRO A 92 4.55 -15.27 -11.58
N SER A 93 3.56 -15.80 -10.86
CA SER A 93 2.20 -15.93 -11.37
C SER A 93 1.43 -14.61 -11.51
N GLY A 94 1.92 -13.51 -10.90
CA GLY A 94 1.22 -12.21 -10.86
C GLY A 94 -0.06 -12.21 -10.01
N LYS A 95 -0.43 -13.36 -9.44
CA LYS A 95 -1.70 -13.52 -8.69
C LYS A 95 -1.57 -13.20 -7.20
N LYS A 96 -0.34 -13.05 -6.69
CA LYS A 96 -0.03 -12.85 -5.26
C LYS A 96 1.24 -12.02 -5.13
N PHE A 97 1.33 -11.24 -4.06
CA PHE A 97 2.60 -10.68 -3.62
C PHE A 97 3.56 -11.78 -3.18
N LYS A 98 4.83 -11.62 -3.53
CA LYS A 98 5.94 -12.37 -2.95
C LYS A 98 6.27 -11.72 -1.60
N THR A 99 6.63 -10.44 -1.64
CA THR A 99 6.91 -9.59 -0.48
C THR A 99 6.27 -8.21 -0.68
N TYR A 100 6.07 -7.52 0.43
CA TYR A 100 5.89 -6.06 0.42
C TYR A 100 6.37 -5.48 1.74
N HIS A 101 6.72 -4.21 1.68
CA HIS A 101 7.01 -3.39 2.84
C HIS A 101 6.40 -2.03 2.60
N PHE A 102 5.45 -1.65 3.45
CA PHE A 102 4.92 -0.30 3.55
C PHE A 102 5.47 0.33 4.84
N ARG A 103 5.99 1.54 4.74
CA ARG A 103 6.49 2.33 5.86
C ARG A 103 5.65 3.59 5.95
N VAL A 104 4.85 3.69 7.01
CA VAL A 104 3.96 4.81 7.28
C VAL A 104 4.54 5.66 8.40
N ASN A 105 4.65 6.98 8.24
CA ASN A 105 5.17 7.90 9.27
C ASN A 105 4.04 8.67 9.96
N PHE A 106 3.67 8.27 11.17
CA PHE A 106 2.61 8.89 11.94
C PHE A 106 3.16 9.49 13.24
N GLY A 107 3.08 10.81 13.38
CA GLY A 107 3.52 11.51 14.60
C GLY A 107 5.00 11.32 14.93
N GLY A 108 5.86 11.09 13.92
CA GLY A 108 7.29 10.79 14.10
C GLY A 108 7.61 9.31 14.38
N CYS A 109 6.59 8.46 14.49
CA CYS A 109 6.74 7.01 14.61
C CYS A 109 6.56 6.34 13.24
N TYR A 110 7.33 5.28 12.99
CA TYR A 110 7.21 4.49 11.76
C TYR A 110 6.48 3.18 12.00
N PHE A 111 5.45 2.91 11.20
CA PHE A 111 4.78 1.62 11.14
C PHE A 111 5.25 0.84 9.91
N ASP A 112 5.97 -0.26 10.15
CA ASP A 112 6.46 -1.14 9.08
C ASP A 112 5.46 -2.29 8.85
N LEU A 113 4.58 -2.11 7.88
CA LEU A 113 3.58 -3.10 7.48
C LEU A 113 4.19 -4.02 6.42
N LYS A 114 4.64 -5.19 6.86
CA LYS A 114 5.41 -6.11 6.02
C LYS A 114 4.74 -7.44 5.76
N ARG A 115 5.10 -8.03 4.62
CA ARG A 115 4.96 -9.45 4.33
C ARG A 115 6.36 -10.03 4.10
N PRO A 116 6.78 -11.00 4.92
CA PRO A 116 8.04 -11.73 4.71
C PRO A 116 8.00 -12.56 3.43
#